data_AF-A0A453L0T1-F1
#
_entry.id   AF-A0A453L0T1-F1
#
_cell.length_a   1.000
_cell.length_b   1.000
_cell.length_c   1.000
_cell.angle_alpha   90.00
_cell.angle_beta   90.00
_cell.angle_gamma   90.00
#
_symmetry.space_group_name_H-M   'P 1'
#
loop_
_entity.id
_entity.type
_entity.pdbx_description
1 polymer ?
#
loop_
_entity_poly.entity_id
_entity_poly.type
_entity_poly.pdbx_seq_one_letter_code
_entity_poly.pdbx_strand_id
1 'polypeptide(L)'
;AMADGEPSGAYREFKALVEAADRKFARARDLPLYGGGDHHSRKAFKAYTRLWRLQQDRRRDLVAAGLRRWEIGEVASRIGQLYYARYLRTAEPRSLVGAYVFYEAIYSRGYFAAPAPANANASAAAGGGAKHQGLLIRYKELRFIARFLVVAMLMRRAEAVDHLVARLRSLVQESKSAYPVRSFSPACALDWGSPS
;
A
#
# COMPACT_ATOMS: atom_id res chain seq x y z
N ALA A 1 32.83 -15.73 -6.08
CA ALA A 1 32.11 -14.45 -5.93
C ALA A 1 31.12 -14.34 -7.08
N MET A 2 29.84 -14.61 -6.82
CA MET A 2 28.78 -14.63 -7.84
C MET A 2 28.17 -13.23 -7.96
N ALA A 3 27.96 -12.81 -9.20
CA ALA A 3 27.56 -11.48 -9.60
C ALA A 3 26.29 -11.00 -8.87
N ASP A 4 26.40 -9.83 -8.26
CA ASP A 4 25.26 -9.03 -7.83
C ASP A 4 24.32 -8.85 -9.03
N GLY A 5 23.12 -9.42 -8.89
CA GLY A 5 22.08 -9.38 -9.90
C GLY A 5 21.68 -7.95 -10.22
N GLU A 6 22.15 -7.42 -11.35
CA GLU A 6 21.54 -6.24 -11.93
C GLU A 6 20.05 -6.55 -12.16
N PRO A 7 19.13 -5.73 -11.65
CA PRO A 7 17.73 -5.88 -12.00
C PRO A 7 17.61 -5.74 -13.51
N SER A 8 17.13 -6.80 -14.18
CA SER A 8 16.86 -6.83 -15.62
C SER A 8 16.31 -5.48 -16.10
N GLY A 9 16.78 -4.97 -17.23
CA GLY A 9 16.35 -3.66 -17.75
C GLY A 9 14.82 -3.48 -17.78
N ALA A 10 14.08 -4.59 -17.94
CA ALA A 10 12.62 -4.68 -17.81
C ALA A 10 12.07 -4.19 -16.46
N TYR A 11 12.74 -4.53 -15.35
CA TYR A 11 12.36 -4.12 -14.00
C TYR A 11 12.65 -2.64 -13.73
N ARG A 12 13.80 -2.13 -14.20
CA ARG A 12 14.11 -0.69 -14.13
C ARG A 12 13.09 0.13 -14.92
N GLU A 13 12.73 -0.32 -16.12
CA GLU A 13 11.68 0.30 -16.94
C GLU A 13 10.32 0.28 -16.23
N PHE A 14 9.92 -0.88 -15.67
CA PHE A 14 8.69 -1.00 -14.90
C PHE A 14 8.67 -0.03 -13.72
N LYS A 15 9.75 0.07 -12.94
CA LYS A 15 9.85 0.98 -11.80
C LYS A 15 9.74 2.45 -12.23
N ALA A 16 10.41 2.83 -13.32
CA ALA A 16 10.31 4.19 -13.87
C ALA A 16 8.87 4.52 -14.32
N LEU A 17 8.16 3.56 -14.92
CA LEU A 17 6.75 3.71 -15.29
C LEU A 17 5.84 3.83 -14.07
N VAL A 18 6.09 3.05 -13.00
CA VAL A 18 5.39 3.17 -11.71
C VAL A 18 5.58 4.57 -11.14
N GLU A 19 6.81 5.07 -11.05
CA GLU A 19 7.11 6.40 -10.53
C GLU A 19 6.47 7.51 -11.39
N ALA A 20 6.46 7.34 -12.71
CA ALA A 20 5.79 8.28 -13.62
C ALA A 20 4.26 8.25 -13.48
N ALA A 21 3.67 7.11 -13.14
CA ALA A 21 2.25 6.98 -12.82
C ALA A 21 1.95 7.57 -11.43
N ASP A 22 2.85 7.42 -10.47
CA ASP A 22 2.75 7.99 -9.12
C ASP A 22 2.77 9.50 -9.11
N ARG A 23 3.65 10.13 -9.87
CA ARG A 23 3.65 11.59 -10.02
C ARG A 23 2.31 12.09 -10.56
N LYS A 24 1.68 11.34 -11.47
CA LYS A 24 0.34 11.69 -12.00
C LYS A 24 -0.75 11.44 -10.96
N PHE A 25 -0.63 10.37 -10.17
CA PHE A 25 -1.54 10.05 -9.08
C PHE A 25 -1.53 11.11 -7.98
N ALA A 26 -0.34 11.52 -7.52
CA ALA A 26 -0.19 12.57 -6.52
C ALA A 26 -0.85 13.87 -6.97
N ARG A 27 -0.57 14.31 -8.21
CA ARG A 27 -1.22 15.49 -8.81
C ARG A 27 -2.74 15.35 -8.93
N ALA A 28 -3.26 14.14 -9.16
CA ALA A 28 -4.70 13.90 -9.25
C ALA A 28 -5.39 13.83 -7.87
N ARG A 29 -4.64 13.47 -6.82
CA ARG A 29 -5.10 13.38 -5.44
C ARG A 29 -5.08 14.74 -4.75
N ASP A 30 -4.04 15.53 -4.98
CA ASP A 30 -3.82 16.82 -4.31
C ASP A 30 -4.72 17.94 -4.88
N LEU A 31 -5.50 17.64 -5.91
CA LEU A 31 -6.40 18.59 -6.55
C LEU A 31 -7.81 18.55 -5.90
N PRO A 32 -8.45 19.71 -5.67
CA PRO A 32 -9.72 19.78 -4.96
C PRO A 32 -10.82 18.88 -5.54
N LEU A 33 -11.71 18.42 -4.66
CA LEU A 33 -12.84 17.53 -4.99
C LEU A 33 -13.84 18.19 -5.95
N TYR A 34 -13.93 19.53 -5.90
CA TYR A 34 -14.73 20.35 -6.80
C TYR A 34 -13.81 21.25 -7.65
N GLY A 35 -14.06 21.28 -8.96
CA GLY A 35 -13.33 22.12 -9.93
C GLY A 35 -12.23 21.39 -10.70
N GLY A 36 -12.53 20.96 -11.93
CA GLY A 36 -11.52 20.76 -12.99
C GLY A 36 -10.48 19.64 -12.86
N GLY A 37 -10.55 18.76 -11.86
CA GLY A 37 -9.51 17.74 -11.61
C GLY A 37 -9.63 16.41 -12.36
N ASP A 38 -10.73 16.18 -13.07
CA ASP A 38 -11.02 14.90 -13.73
C ASP A 38 -10.00 14.55 -14.83
N HIS A 39 -9.45 15.55 -15.52
CA HIS A 39 -8.44 15.32 -16.56
C HIS A 39 -7.15 14.69 -16.02
N HIS A 40 -6.72 15.07 -14.80
CA HIS A 40 -5.53 14.49 -14.17
C HIS A 40 -5.79 13.07 -13.67
N SER A 41 -6.96 12.81 -13.10
CA SER A 41 -7.38 11.47 -12.69
C SER A 41 -7.50 10.52 -13.89
N ARG A 42 -8.06 10.97 -15.03
CA ARG A 42 -8.12 10.20 -16.28
C ARG A 42 -6.73 9.90 -16.84
N LYS A 43 -5.79 10.87 -16.79
CA LYS A 43 -4.39 10.66 -17.18
C LYS A 43 -3.69 9.63 -16.29
N ALA A 44 -3.89 9.71 -14.98
CA ALA A 44 -3.37 8.72 -14.04
C ALA A 44 -3.97 7.33 -14.32
N PHE A 45 -5.28 7.25 -14.53
CA PHE A 45 -5.98 6.01 -14.87
C PHE A 45 -5.41 5.35 -16.12
N LYS A 46 -5.26 6.11 -17.21
CA LYS A 46 -4.67 5.60 -18.47
C LYS A 46 -3.23 5.10 -18.26
N ALA A 47 -2.43 5.80 -17.46
CA ALA A 47 -1.07 5.37 -17.13
C ALA A 47 -1.07 4.05 -16.34
N TYR A 48 -1.94 3.92 -15.33
CA TYR A 48 -2.06 2.69 -14.55
C TYR A 48 -2.64 1.51 -15.33
N THR A 49 -3.63 1.72 -16.20
CA THR A 49 -4.15 0.65 -17.05
C THR A 49 -3.10 0.15 -18.04
N ARG A 50 -2.30 1.06 -18.63
CA ARG A 50 -1.17 0.69 -19.49
C ARG A 50 -0.11 -0.08 -18.73
N LEU A 51 0.24 0.39 -17.53
CA LEU A 51 1.18 -0.29 -16.63
C LEU A 51 0.69 -1.68 -16.26
N TRP A 52 -0.59 -1.84 -15.93
CA TRP A 52 -1.20 -3.11 -15.57
C TRP A 52 -1.17 -4.12 -16.71
N ARG A 53 -1.46 -3.68 -17.95
CA ARG A 53 -1.34 -4.54 -19.14
C ARG A 53 0.10 -4.98 -19.38
N LEU A 54 1.05 -4.04 -19.38
CA LEU A 54 2.48 -4.35 -19.51
C LEU A 54 2.95 -5.35 -18.45
N GLN A 55 2.46 -5.19 -17.22
CA GLN A 55 2.75 -6.08 -16.12
C GLN A 55 2.17 -7.49 -16.33
N GLN A 56 0.97 -7.62 -16.90
CA GLN A 56 0.39 -8.93 -17.21
C GLN A 56 1.13 -9.61 -18.37
N ASP A 57 1.48 -8.87 -19.41
CA ASP A 57 2.17 -9.39 -20.60
C ASP A 57 3.60 -9.84 -20.25
N ARG A 58 4.34 -9.04 -19.44
CA ARG A 58 5.74 -9.32 -19.04
C ARG A 58 5.84 -9.90 -17.63
N ARG A 59 4.78 -10.53 -17.12
CA ARG A 59 4.72 -11.00 -15.72
C ARG A 59 5.86 -11.95 -15.36
N ARG A 60 6.19 -12.88 -16.26
CA ARG A 60 7.21 -13.91 -16.04
C ARG A 60 8.60 -13.27 -15.89
N ASP A 61 8.93 -12.32 -16.75
CA ASP A 61 10.21 -11.60 -16.73
C ASP A 61 10.34 -10.70 -15.50
N LEU A 62 9.25 -10.03 -15.11
CA LEU A 62 9.24 -9.17 -13.93
C LEU A 62 9.39 -9.97 -12.63
N VAL A 63 8.73 -11.12 -12.52
CA VAL A 63 8.88 -12.02 -11.37
C VAL A 63 10.29 -12.60 -11.33
N ALA A 64 10.85 -12.98 -12.49
CA ALA A 64 12.24 -13.44 -12.59
C ALA A 64 13.25 -12.33 -12.22
N ALA A 65 12.92 -11.07 -12.50
CA ALA A 65 13.73 -9.90 -12.14
C ALA A 65 13.58 -9.46 -10.66
N GLY A 66 12.81 -10.18 -9.84
CA GLY A 66 12.67 -9.93 -8.42
C GLY A 66 11.48 -9.04 -8.01
N LEU A 67 10.48 -8.83 -8.89
CA LEU A 67 9.27 -8.09 -8.55
C LEU A 67 8.52 -8.78 -7.40
N ARG A 68 8.35 -8.06 -6.29
CA ARG A 68 7.71 -8.63 -5.10
C ARG A 68 6.20 -8.57 -5.21
N ARG A 69 5.54 -9.57 -4.63
CA ARG A 69 4.07 -9.70 -4.63
C ARG A 69 3.38 -8.43 -4.09
N TRP A 70 3.92 -7.81 -3.05
CA TRP A 70 3.36 -6.60 -2.46
C TRP A 70 3.41 -5.38 -3.39
N GLU A 71 4.38 -5.29 -4.32
CA GLU A 71 4.49 -4.18 -5.28
C GLU A 71 3.32 -4.22 -6.28
N ILE A 72 2.89 -5.42 -6.65
CA ILE A 72 1.69 -5.66 -7.47
C ILE A 72 0.43 -5.20 -6.72
N GLY A 73 0.37 -5.53 -5.42
CA GLY A 73 -0.71 -5.08 -4.54
C GLY A 73 -0.79 -3.56 -4.44
N GLU A 74 0.34 -2.86 -4.41
CA GLU A 74 0.39 -1.40 -4.41
C GLU A 74 -0.17 -0.79 -5.69
N VAL A 75 0.24 -1.28 -6.86
CA VAL A 75 -0.30 -0.83 -8.14
C VAL A 75 -1.82 -1.06 -8.21
N ALA A 76 -2.28 -2.25 -7.82
CA ALA A 76 -3.71 -2.57 -7.77
C ALA A 76 -4.47 -1.65 -6.79
N SER A 77 -3.90 -1.37 -5.62
CA SER A 77 -4.52 -0.50 -4.62
C SER A 77 -4.69 0.94 -5.12
N ARG A 78 -3.74 1.42 -5.95
CA ARG A 78 -3.79 2.76 -6.56
C ARG A 78 -4.83 2.84 -7.67
N ILE A 79 -5.02 1.76 -8.43
CA ILE A 79 -6.13 1.65 -9.38
C ILE A 79 -7.48 1.72 -8.64
N GLY A 80 -7.64 0.97 -7.55
CA GLY A 80 -8.84 1.05 -6.70
C GLY A 80 -9.10 2.45 -6.14
N GLN A 81 -8.05 3.16 -5.74
CA GLN A 81 -8.15 4.56 -5.29
C GLN A 81 -8.61 5.51 -6.40
N LEU A 82 -8.17 5.31 -7.64
CA LEU A 82 -8.63 6.10 -8.78
C LEU A 82 -10.12 5.88 -9.08
N TYR A 83 -10.58 4.63 -8.99
CA TYR A 83 -12.01 4.30 -9.10
C TYR A 83 -12.83 4.98 -7.99
N TYR A 84 -12.35 4.93 -6.75
CA TYR A 84 -13.01 5.60 -5.63
C TYR A 84 -13.02 7.14 -5.79
N ALA A 85 -11.92 7.73 -6.25
CA ALA A 85 -11.84 9.16 -6.51
C ALA A 85 -12.77 9.61 -7.65
N ARG A 86 -13.00 8.75 -8.65
CA ARG A 86 -14.02 8.98 -9.69
C ARG A 86 -15.42 8.91 -9.10
N TYR A 87 -15.69 7.91 -8.26
CA TYR A 87 -16.97 7.79 -7.56
C TYR A 87 -17.30 9.05 -6.74
N LEU A 88 -16.35 9.59 -5.98
CA LEU A 88 -16.57 10.81 -5.18
C LEU A 88 -16.95 12.05 -6.01
N ARG A 89 -16.50 12.14 -7.28
CA ARG A 89 -16.78 13.29 -8.15
C ARG A 89 -18.02 13.12 -9.02
N THR A 90 -18.31 11.89 -9.42
CA THR A 90 -19.37 11.58 -10.41
C THR A 90 -20.59 10.89 -9.79
N ALA A 91 -20.47 10.42 -8.54
CA ALA A 91 -21.43 9.56 -7.86
C ALA A 91 -21.82 8.30 -8.67
N GLU A 92 -21.00 7.86 -9.63
CA GLU A 92 -21.31 6.73 -10.50
C GLU A 92 -21.11 5.39 -9.76
N PRO A 93 -22.17 4.58 -9.54
CA PRO A 93 -22.08 3.35 -8.74
C PRO A 93 -21.16 2.30 -9.38
N ARG A 94 -21.02 2.29 -10.71
CA ARG A 94 -20.10 1.39 -11.43
C ARG A 94 -18.65 1.62 -11.02
N SER A 95 -18.27 2.87 -10.74
CA SER A 95 -16.93 3.20 -10.27
C SER A 95 -16.67 2.66 -8.86
N LEU A 96 -17.69 2.68 -7.99
CA LEU A 96 -17.61 2.12 -6.65
C LEU A 96 -17.44 0.60 -6.68
N VAL A 97 -18.22 -0.10 -7.51
CA VAL A 97 -18.09 -1.55 -7.71
C VAL A 97 -16.69 -1.90 -8.21
N GLY A 98 -16.17 -1.15 -9.18
CA GLY A 98 -14.79 -1.32 -9.65
C GLY A 98 -13.77 -1.22 -8.52
N ALA A 99 -13.86 -0.16 -7.69
CA ALA A 99 -12.97 -0.01 -6.54
C ALA A 99 -13.04 -1.21 -5.58
N TYR A 100 -14.25 -1.67 -5.26
CA TYR A 100 -14.45 -2.81 -4.37
C TYR A 100 -13.84 -4.11 -4.90
N VAL A 101 -14.09 -4.46 -6.17
CA VAL A 101 -13.53 -5.68 -6.78
C VAL A 101 -12.00 -5.66 -6.74
N PHE A 102 -11.37 -4.51 -6.99
CA PHE A 102 -9.92 -4.38 -6.85
C PHE A 102 -9.47 -4.56 -5.39
N TYR A 103 -10.15 -3.95 -4.43
CA TYR A 103 -9.79 -4.09 -3.02
C TYR A 103 -9.99 -5.52 -2.49
N GLU A 104 -11.09 -6.16 -2.84
CA GLU A 104 -11.40 -7.56 -2.51
C GLU A 104 -10.36 -8.51 -3.13
N ALA A 105 -10.00 -8.30 -4.40
CA ALA A 105 -8.97 -9.10 -5.05
C ALA A 105 -7.59 -8.93 -4.39
N ILE A 106 -7.30 -7.75 -3.84
CA ILE A 106 -6.04 -7.51 -3.13
C ILE A 106 -6.06 -8.19 -1.76
N TYR A 107 -7.19 -8.07 -1.05
CA TYR A 107 -7.40 -8.66 0.27
C TYR A 107 -7.36 -10.19 0.21
N SER A 108 -8.16 -10.80 -0.67
CA SER A 108 -8.24 -12.26 -0.85
C SER A 108 -6.91 -12.91 -1.25
N ARG A 109 -6.10 -12.21 -2.05
CA ARG A 109 -4.78 -12.71 -2.48
C ARG A 109 -3.67 -12.48 -1.46
N GLY A 110 -3.95 -11.73 -0.39
CA GLY A 110 -2.99 -11.45 0.68
C GLY A 110 -1.71 -10.80 0.17
N TYR A 111 -1.78 -9.83 -0.75
CA TYR A 111 -0.57 -9.21 -1.32
C TYR A 111 0.32 -8.51 -0.27
N PHE A 112 -0.28 -8.08 0.84
CA PHE A 112 0.42 -7.46 1.97
C PHE A 112 0.77 -8.46 3.09
N ALA A 113 0.33 -9.72 2.99
CA ALA A 113 0.78 -10.75 3.91
C ALA A 113 2.29 -10.90 3.73
N ALA A 114 3.06 -10.62 4.79
CA ALA A 114 4.51 -10.80 4.78
C ALA A 114 4.82 -12.22 4.27
N PRO A 115 5.86 -12.41 3.44
CA PRO A 115 6.31 -13.77 3.14
C PRO A 115 6.51 -14.47 4.47
N ALA A 116 5.80 -15.58 4.67
CA ALA A 116 5.94 -16.40 5.87
C ALA A 116 7.45 -16.60 6.07
N PRO A 117 8.01 -16.21 7.22
CA PRO A 117 9.41 -16.50 7.46
C PRO A 117 9.51 -18.03 7.44
N ALA A 118 10.22 -18.56 6.45
CA ALA A 118 10.51 -20.00 6.35
C ALA A 118 11.24 -20.53 7.60
N ASN A 119 11.58 -19.64 8.52
CA ASN A 119 12.11 -19.88 9.85
C ASN A 119 11.69 -18.72 10.76
N ALA A 120 10.89 -18.99 11.81
CA ALA A 120 10.58 -18.02 12.87
C ALA A 120 11.84 -17.41 13.55
N ASN A 121 13.02 -17.96 13.24
CA ASN A 121 14.32 -17.57 13.77
C ASN A 121 15.06 -16.52 12.91
N ALA A 122 14.64 -16.23 11.67
CA ALA A 122 15.30 -15.20 10.84
C ALA A 122 14.85 -13.76 11.15
N SER A 123 13.67 -13.55 11.74
CA SER A 123 13.21 -12.22 12.13
C SER A 123 13.99 -11.62 13.31
N ALA A 124 14.69 -12.46 14.08
CA ALA A 124 15.62 -12.03 15.11
C ALA A 124 16.99 -11.61 14.54
N ALA A 125 17.43 -12.22 13.43
CA ALA A 125 18.70 -11.97 12.76
C ALA A 125 18.65 -10.88 11.68
N ALA A 126 17.45 -10.44 11.29
CA ALA A 126 17.28 -9.43 10.25
C ALA A 126 17.66 -8.03 10.80
N GLY A 127 18.81 -7.51 10.36
CA GLY A 127 19.33 -6.19 10.73
C GLY A 127 18.31 -5.05 10.52
N GLY A 128 18.60 -3.88 11.11
CA GLY A 128 17.66 -2.74 11.22
C GLY A 128 16.91 -2.34 9.94
N GLY A 129 17.48 -2.56 8.76
CA GLY A 129 16.83 -2.31 7.46
C GLY A 129 15.67 -3.25 7.12
N ALA A 130 15.72 -4.53 7.50
CA ALA A 130 14.66 -5.50 7.23
C ALA A 130 13.46 -5.32 8.17
N LYS A 131 13.71 -4.93 9.43
CA LYS A 131 12.66 -4.52 10.38
C LYS A 131 11.94 -3.26 9.87
N HIS A 132 12.68 -2.29 9.34
CA HIS A 132 12.11 -1.08 8.75
C HIS A 132 11.25 -1.38 7.51
N GLN A 133 11.70 -2.29 6.62
CA GLN A 133 10.92 -2.68 5.44
C GLN A 133 9.64 -3.45 5.81
N GLY A 134 9.71 -4.38 6.78
CA GLY A 134 8.53 -5.08 7.30
C GLY A 134 7.52 -4.12 7.93
N LEU A 135 7.99 -3.10 8.64
CA LEU A 135 7.14 -2.06 9.20
C LEU A 135 6.45 -1.21 8.14
N LEU A 136 7.18 -0.79 7.10
CA LEU A 136 6.61 -0.02 5.99
C LEU A 136 5.48 -0.80 5.30
N ILE A 137 5.67 -2.11 5.08
CA ILE A 137 4.64 -2.99 4.50
C ILE A 137 3.41 -3.05 5.41
N ARG A 138 3.59 -3.22 6.73
CA ARG A 138 2.48 -3.23 7.70
C ARG A 138 1.71 -1.90 7.73
N TYR A 139 2.42 -0.78 7.70
CA TYR A 139 1.78 0.54 7.69
C TYR A 139 0.99 0.78 6.39
N LYS A 140 1.50 0.27 5.26
CA LYS A 140 0.77 0.27 3.99
C LYS A 140 -0.47 -0.63 4.04
N GLU A 141 -0.37 -1.82 4.64
CA GLU A 141 -1.52 -2.71 4.87
C GLU A 141 -2.59 -2.05 5.74
N LEU A 142 -2.19 -1.40 6.83
CA LEU A 142 -3.11 -0.68 7.72
C LEU A 142 -3.87 0.43 6.96
N ARG A 143 -3.13 1.25 6.22
CA ARG A 143 -3.70 2.31 5.37
C ARG A 143 -4.61 1.77 4.29
N PHE A 144 -4.29 0.61 3.73
CA PHE A 144 -5.09 -0.07 2.73
C PHE A 144 -6.41 -0.56 3.33
N ILE A 145 -6.38 -1.26 4.47
CA ILE A 145 -7.57 -1.80 5.13
C ILE A 145 -8.51 -0.69 5.57
N ALA A 146 -7.98 0.41 6.13
CA ALA A 146 -8.81 1.56 6.49
C ALA A 146 -9.58 2.14 5.29
N ARG A 147 -8.95 2.20 4.10
CA ARG A 147 -9.60 2.65 2.87
C ARG A 147 -10.61 1.64 2.34
N PHE A 148 -10.28 0.35 2.39
CA PHE A 148 -11.18 -0.70 1.95
C PHE A 148 -12.44 -0.76 2.83
N LEU A 149 -12.29 -0.56 4.15
CA LEU A 149 -13.39 -0.47 5.09
C LEU A 149 -14.40 0.62 4.70
N VAL A 150 -13.91 1.82 4.34
CA VAL A 150 -14.77 2.92 3.85
C VAL A 150 -15.58 2.47 2.63
N VAL A 151 -14.94 1.85 1.64
CA VAL A 151 -15.62 1.37 0.42
C VAL A 151 -16.60 0.23 0.71
N ALA A 152 -16.27 -0.69 1.61
CA ALA A 152 -17.15 -1.77 2.03
C ALA A 152 -18.40 -1.26 2.76
N MET A 153 -18.25 -0.25 3.62
CA MET A 153 -19.38 0.44 4.28
C MET A 153 -20.27 1.14 3.26
N LEU A 154 -19.69 1.84 2.29
CA LEU A 154 -20.42 2.49 1.19
C LEU A 154 -21.21 1.50 0.33
N MET A 155 -20.68 0.29 0.12
CA MET A 155 -21.39 -0.80 -0.58
C MET A 155 -22.38 -1.57 0.30
N ARG A 156 -22.54 -1.22 1.58
CA ARG A 156 -23.44 -1.88 2.54
C ARG A 156 -23.19 -3.40 2.68
N ARG A 157 -21.93 -3.84 2.56
CA ARG A 157 -21.54 -5.26 2.75
C ARG A 157 -21.15 -5.50 4.21
N ALA A 158 -22.13 -5.76 5.08
CA ALA A 158 -21.92 -5.93 6.52
C ALA A 158 -20.88 -7.02 6.85
N GLU A 159 -20.97 -8.18 6.21
CA GLU A 159 -20.00 -9.27 6.42
C GLU A 159 -18.57 -8.84 6.10
N ALA A 160 -18.35 -8.17 4.96
CA ALA A 160 -17.02 -7.68 4.60
C ALA A 160 -16.51 -6.63 5.60
N VAL A 161 -17.40 -5.76 6.09
CA VAL A 161 -17.08 -4.77 7.13
C VAL A 161 -16.63 -5.46 8.41
N ASP A 162 -17.34 -6.48 8.89
CA ASP A 162 -16.99 -7.19 10.13
C ASP A 162 -15.61 -7.85 10.05
N HIS A 163 -15.34 -8.54 8.93
CA HIS A 163 -14.03 -9.15 8.68
C HIS A 163 -12.91 -8.10 8.63
N LEU A 164 -13.15 -6.96 7.96
CA LEU A 164 -12.16 -5.89 7.86
C LEU A 164 -11.91 -5.18 9.19
N VAL A 165 -12.95 -4.97 9.99
CA VAL A 165 -12.82 -4.40 11.34
C VAL A 165 -12.03 -5.33 12.24
N ALA A 166 -12.29 -6.64 12.20
CA ALA A 166 -11.53 -7.63 12.95
C ALA A 166 -10.04 -7.61 12.56
N ARG A 167 -9.75 -7.60 11.25
CA ARG A 167 -8.37 -7.51 10.75
C ARG A 167 -7.69 -6.20 11.13
N LEU A 168 -8.39 -5.07 11.02
CA LEU A 168 -7.87 -3.76 11.41
C LEU A 168 -7.51 -3.73 12.90
N ARG A 169 -8.36 -4.29 13.76
CA ARG A 169 -8.10 -4.41 15.19
C ARG A 169 -6.84 -5.25 15.46
N SER A 170 -6.70 -6.42 14.83
CA SER A 170 -5.49 -7.26 14.99
C SER A 170 -4.23 -6.50 14.57
N LEU A 171 -4.23 -5.84 13.40
CA LEU A 171 -3.08 -5.07 12.93
C LEU A 171 -2.72 -3.89 13.84
N VAL A 172 -3.72 -3.21 14.40
CA VAL A 172 -3.49 -2.12 15.37
C VAL A 172 -2.89 -2.68 16.66
N GLN A 173 -3.38 -3.83 17.16
CA GLN A 173 -2.82 -4.46 18.36
C GLN A 173 -1.38 -4.93 18.12
N GLU A 174 -1.11 -5.57 16.98
CA GLU A 174 0.25 -5.97 16.57
C GLU A 174 1.19 -4.76 16.38
N SER A 175 0.67 -3.63 15.93
CA SER A 175 1.44 -2.38 15.82
C SER A 175 1.74 -1.81 17.21
N LYS A 176 0.78 -1.85 18.13
CA LYS A 176 0.96 -1.44 19.53
C LYS A 176 1.94 -2.34 20.28
N SER A 177 1.92 -3.65 20.05
CA SER A 177 2.87 -4.57 20.67
C SER A 177 4.28 -4.44 20.08
N ALA A 178 4.41 -4.05 18.81
CA ALA A 178 5.69 -3.72 18.19
C ALA A 178 6.27 -2.38 18.69
N TYR A 179 5.42 -1.48 19.18
CA TYR A 179 5.78 -0.22 19.83
C TYR A 179 5.09 -0.12 21.18
N PRO A 180 5.56 -0.85 22.21
CA PRO A 180 5.23 -0.45 23.57
C PRO A 180 5.67 1.00 23.67
N VAL A 181 4.72 1.90 23.93
CA VAL A 181 5.01 3.28 24.29
C VAL A 181 6.11 3.16 25.34
N ARG A 182 7.35 3.51 25.00
CA ARG A 182 8.33 3.83 26.03
C ARG A 182 7.63 4.97 26.73
N SER A 183 7.03 4.67 27.88
CA SER A 183 6.70 5.70 28.85
C SER A 183 7.90 6.63 28.81
N PHE A 184 7.64 7.88 28.44
CA PHE A 184 8.62 8.93 28.67
C PHE A 184 8.90 8.84 30.16
N SER A 185 9.97 8.13 30.53
CA SER A 185 10.37 8.07 31.92
C SER A 185 10.70 9.52 32.26
N PRO A 186 10.04 10.13 33.26
CA PRO A 186 10.26 11.53 33.61
C PRO A 186 11.70 11.81 34.09
N ALA A 187 12.58 10.79 34.13
CA ALA A 187 13.99 10.90 34.44
C ALA A 187 14.79 11.86 33.52
N CYS A 188 14.34 12.15 32.31
CA CYS A 188 14.99 13.16 31.44
C CYS A 188 14.58 14.61 31.72
N ALA A 189 13.64 14.87 32.63
CA ALA A 189 13.16 16.22 32.93
C ALA A 189 13.95 16.97 34.02
N LEU A 190 14.99 16.36 34.61
CA LEU A 190 15.70 16.89 35.79
C LEU A 190 17.12 17.42 35.53
N ASP A 191 17.58 17.55 34.28
CA ASP A 191 18.97 17.96 33.98
C ASP A 191 19.11 19.41 33.42
N TRP A 192 18.07 20.25 33.54
CA TRP A 192 18.09 21.62 32.96
C TRP A 192 17.94 22.76 33.98
N GLY A 193 18.50 22.62 35.19
CA GLY A 193 18.44 23.73 36.13
C GLY A 193 19.38 23.64 37.31
N SER A 194 20.65 24.01 37.10
CA SER A 194 21.51 24.60 38.14
C SER A 194 22.50 25.57 37.47
N PRO A 195 22.24 26.88 37.44
CA PRO A 195 23.28 27.87 37.18
C PRO A 195 24.12 28.05 38.45
N SER A 196 25.44 27.88 38.31
CA SER A 196 26.44 28.35 39.28
C SER A 196 26.63 29.86 39.19
#